data_AF-A0A9W8RZL6-F1
#
_entry.id   AF-A0A9W8RZL6-F1
#
_cell.length_a   1.000
_cell.length_b   1.000
_cell.length_c   1.000
_cell.angle_alpha   90.00
_cell.angle_beta   90.00
_cell.angle_gamma   90.00
#
_symmetry.space_group_name_H-M   'P 1'
#
loop_
_entity.id
_entity.type
_entity.pdbx_description
1 polymer ?
#
loop_
_entity_poly.entity_id
_entity_poly.type
_entity_poly.pdbx_seq_one_letter_code
_entity_poly.pdbx_strand_id
1 'polypeptide(L)'
;MALLKLFAGAGALLRVGAFDIYHVDDFDTKRYVGEPCAKAMLAYIACHEYVRSWYQQFGHNPYSIGDVALTDAICTDTCSGSLRTWFETVSKDCQKELLGDGDFVSTEYVGIMWAHWNETCLKDEKSGKILQRWSAAL
;
A
#
# COMPACT_ATOMS: atom_id res chain seq x y z
N MET A 1 40.33 23.45 -18.61
CA MET A 1 38.89 23.73 -18.47
C MET A 1 38.13 22.54 -19.04
N ALA A 2 37.69 21.61 -18.18
CA ALA A 2 36.91 20.45 -18.59
C ALA A 2 35.43 20.79 -18.44
N LEU A 3 34.70 20.78 -19.57
CA LEU A 3 33.26 20.97 -19.62
C LEU A 3 32.56 19.75 -18.99
N LEU A 4 31.91 19.98 -17.86
CA LEU A 4 31.01 19.02 -17.21
C LEU A 4 29.86 18.69 -18.16
N LYS A 5 29.72 17.41 -18.50
CA LYS A 5 28.55 16.86 -19.19
C LYS A 5 27.38 16.86 -18.20
N LEU A 6 26.42 17.74 -18.38
CA LEU A 6 25.13 17.70 -17.69
C LEU A 6 24.33 16.53 -18.27
N PHE A 7 24.23 15.44 -17.50
CA PHE A 7 23.21 14.43 -17.73
C PHE A 7 21.86 15.01 -17.33
N ALA A 8 21.14 15.57 -18.30
CA ALA A 8 19.72 15.88 -18.16
C ALA A 8 18.94 14.54 -18.18
N GLY A 9 18.94 13.84 -17.06
CA GLY A 9 18.01 12.75 -16.83
C GLY A 9 16.62 13.34 -16.61
N ALA A 10 15.85 13.50 -17.67
CA ALA A 10 14.40 13.66 -17.58
C ALA A 10 13.83 12.32 -17.12
N GLY A 11 13.90 12.05 -15.82
CA GLY A 11 13.17 10.96 -15.20
C GLY A 11 11.69 11.23 -15.42
N ALA A 12 11.04 10.41 -16.24
CA ALA A 12 9.59 10.40 -16.34
C ALA A 12 9.06 10.24 -14.92
N LEU A 13 8.41 11.29 -14.41
CA LEU A 13 7.58 11.20 -13.21
C LEU A 13 6.42 10.26 -13.58
N LEU A 14 6.63 8.96 -13.41
CA LEU A 14 5.52 8.04 -13.24
C LEU A 14 4.69 8.65 -12.13
N ARG A 15 3.47 9.09 -12.44
CA ARG A 15 2.48 9.43 -11.42
C ARG A 15 2.17 8.13 -10.70
N VAL A 16 3.00 7.79 -9.72
CA VAL A 16 2.62 6.87 -8.65
C VAL A 16 1.36 7.50 -8.08
N GLY A 17 0.23 6.82 -8.24
CA GLY A 17 -0.99 7.19 -7.53
C GLY A 17 -0.68 7.29 -6.04
N ALA A 18 -1.38 8.14 -5.31
CA ALA A 18 -1.20 8.24 -3.88
C ALA A 18 -2.57 8.46 -3.25
N PHE A 19 -2.86 7.65 -2.24
CA PHE A 19 -4.19 7.58 -1.69
C PHE A 19 -4.10 7.35 -0.18
N ASP A 20 -4.93 8.04 0.58
CA ASP A 20 -5.13 7.83 2.01
C ASP A 20 -6.27 6.84 2.29
N ILE A 21 -6.34 6.30 3.50
CA ILE A 21 -7.47 5.47 3.95
C ILE A 21 -8.38 6.26 4.88
N TYR A 22 -7.76 7.08 5.73
CA TYR A 22 -8.41 7.86 6.77
C TYR A 22 -8.21 9.35 6.50
N HIS A 23 -9.20 10.14 6.87
CA HIS A 23 -9.23 11.59 6.76
C HIS A 23 -9.30 12.22 8.15
N VAL A 24 -9.04 13.53 8.25
CA VAL A 24 -9.00 14.25 9.55
C VAL A 24 -10.35 14.12 10.27
N ASP A 25 -11.44 14.22 9.54
CA ASP A 25 -12.81 14.12 10.05
C ASP A 25 -13.11 12.77 10.73
N ASP A 26 -12.36 11.71 10.39
CA ASP A 26 -12.50 10.39 11.04
C ASP A 26 -12.08 10.43 12.52
N PHE A 27 -11.33 11.47 12.93
CA PHE A 27 -10.80 11.65 14.29
C PHE A 27 -11.52 12.75 15.09
N ASP A 28 -12.32 13.61 14.47
CA ASP A 28 -12.95 14.77 15.11
C ASP A 28 -13.87 14.42 16.29
N THR A 29 -14.40 13.20 16.32
CA THR A 29 -15.27 12.69 17.39
C THR A 29 -14.58 11.67 18.29
N LYS A 30 -13.33 11.30 18.00
CA LYS A 30 -12.64 10.15 18.59
C LYS A 30 -11.72 10.58 19.73
N ARG A 31 -12.28 10.68 20.94
CA ARG A 31 -11.56 11.03 22.18
C ARG A 31 -10.40 10.09 22.58
N TYR A 32 -10.19 9.00 21.86
CA TYR A 32 -9.30 7.90 22.23
C TYR A 32 -8.16 7.65 21.24
N VAL A 33 -7.97 8.55 20.26
CA VAL A 33 -6.82 8.52 19.34
C VAL A 33 -5.90 9.69 19.64
N GLY A 34 -4.63 9.41 19.92
CA GLY A 34 -3.60 10.41 20.16
C GLY A 34 -3.10 11.05 18.86
N GLU A 35 -2.54 12.25 18.97
CA GLU A 35 -1.96 12.97 17.81
C GLU A 35 -0.93 12.13 17.02
N PRO A 36 -0.01 11.35 17.65
CA PRO A 36 0.92 10.51 16.91
C PRO A 36 0.22 9.45 16.05
N CYS A 37 -0.79 8.78 16.60
CA CYS A 37 -1.55 7.78 15.87
C CYS A 37 -2.38 8.38 14.74
N ALA A 38 -3.12 9.47 15.01
CA ALA A 38 -3.90 10.16 13.98
C ALA A 38 -3.01 10.58 12.80
N LYS A 39 -1.83 11.15 13.10
CA LYS A 39 -0.85 11.53 12.08
C LYS A 39 -0.36 10.31 11.27
N ALA A 40 -0.11 9.18 11.91
CA ALA A 40 0.30 7.95 11.23
C ALA A 40 -0.81 7.43 10.30
N MET A 41 -2.07 7.46 10.73
CA MET A 41 -3.21 6.99 9.94
C MET A 41 -3.52 7.87 8.73
N LEU A 42 -3.30 9.18 8.83
CA LEU A 42 -3.46 10.16 7.75
C LEU A 42 -2.35 10.08 6.67
N ALA A 43 -1.36 9.20 6.83
CA ALA A 43 -0.30 9.07 5.85
C ALA A 43 -0.84 8.49 4.53
N TYR A 44 -0.42 9.10 3.41
CA TYR A 44 -0.72 8.59 2.08
C TYR A 44 0.02 7.28 1.81
N ILE A 45 -0.64 6.39 1.10
CA ILE A 45 -0.09 5.18 0.49
C ILE A 45 0.28 5.51 -0.94
N ALA A 46 1.58 5.54 -1.24
CA ALA A 46 2.12 5.79 -2.57
C ALA A 46 1.98 4.55 -3.46
N CYS A 47 0.76 4.26 -3.89
CA CYS A 47 0.44 3.17 -4.79
C CYS A 47 -0.66 3.56 -5.78
N HIS A 48 -0.73 2.87 -6.92
CA HIS A 48 -1.81 3.05 -7.88
C HIS A 48 -3.19 2.92 -7.21
N GLU A 49 -4.12 3.82 -7.52
CA GLU A 49 -5.45 3.94 -6.89
C GLU A 49 -6.27 2.64 -6.93
N TYR A 50 -6.04 1.78 -7.92
CA TYR A 50 -6.69 0.46 -7.98
C TYR A 50 -6.47 -0.38 -6.71
N VAL A 51 -5.31 -0.25 -6.06
CA VAL A 51 -5.00 -0.96 -4.79
C VAL A 51 -5.90 -0.49 -3.66
N ARG A 52 -6.40 0.75 -3.69
CA ARG A 52 -7.41 1.22 -2.74
C ARG A 52 -8.67 0.35 -2.79
N SER A 53 -9.01 -0.28 -3.91
CA SER A 53 -10.21 -1.14 -3.97
C SER A 53 -10.05 -2.50 -3.28
N TRP A 54 -8.81 -2.92 -2.95
CA TRP A 54 -8.55 -4.28 -2.49
C TRP A 54 -9.04 -4.59 -1.08
N TYR A 55 -9.13 -3.59 -0.19
CA TYR A 55 -9.70 -3.83 1.15
C TYR A 55 -11.20 -4.12 1.10
N GLN A 56 -11.89 -3.78 0.02
CA GLN A 56 -13.32 -4.08 -0.16
C GLN A 56 -13.55 -5.51 -0.66
N GLN A 57 -12.50 -6.20 -1.11
CA GLN A 57 -12.57 -7.53 -1.71
C GLN A 57 -12.26 -8.64 -0.69
N PHE A 58 -12.75 -8.52 0.54
CA PHE A 58 -12.64 -9.57 1.56
C PHE A 58 -13.06 -10.92 0.97
N GLY A 59 -12.11 -11.85 0.81
CA GLY A 59 -12.35 -13.21 0.30
C GLY A 59 -12.30 -13.39 -1.23
N HIS A 60 -12.14 -12.32 -2.00
CA HIS A 60 -11.94 -12.40 -3.45
C HIS A 60 -10.55 -11.86 -3.80
N ASN A 61 -9.60 -12.76 -3.86
CA ASN A 61 -8.28 -12.46 -4.35
C ASN A 61 -8.35 -12.34 -5.89
N PRO A 62 -8.06 -11.19 -6.53
CA PRO A 62 -7.88 -11.16 -7.96
C PRO A 62 -6.54 -11.84 -8.28
N TYR A 63 -6.55 -13.18 -8.33
CA TYR A 63 -5.40 -14.05 -8.68
C TYR A 63 -4.60 -13.57 -9.90
N SER A 64 -5.24 -12.78 -10.76
CA SER A 64 -4.63 -11.97 -11.81
C SER A 64 -5.52 -10.76 -12.07
N ILE A 65 -4.94 -9.58 -12.18
CA ILE A 65 -5.64 -8.37 -12.64
C ILE A 65 -6.06 -8.50 -14.12
N GLY A 66 -5.46 -9.45 -14.86
CA GLY A 66 -5.75 -9.70 -16.28
C GLY A 66 -5.23 -8.62 -17.23
N ASP A 67 -4.83 -7.47 -16.70
CA ASP A 67 -4.21 -6.36 -17.40
C ASP A 67 -2.74 -6.21 -16.97
N VAL A 68 -1.84 -6.48 -17.90
CA VAL A 68 -0.38 -6.42 -17.68
C VAL A 68 0.07 -4.99 -17.38
N ALA A 69 -0.47 -3.99 -18.08
CA ALA A 69 -0.07 -2.60 -17.88
C ALA A 69 -0.50 -2.09 -16.50
N LEU A 70 -1.71 -2.46 -16.05
CA LEU A 70 -2.18 -2.17 -14.71
C LEU A 70 -1.34 -2.91 -13.65
N THR A 71 -1.01 -4.17 -13.90
CA THR A 71 -0.14 -4.97 -13.02
C THR A 71 1.23 -4.33 -12.87
N ASP A 72 1.88 -3.93 -13.96
CA ASP A 72 3.19 -3.27 -13.92
C ASP A 72 3.14 -1.90 -13.21
N ALA A 73 2.04 -1.16 -13.34
CA ALA A 73 1.83 0.10 -12.63
C ALA A 73 1.66 -0.07 -11.11
N ILE A 74 1.12 -1.20 -10.67
CA ILE A 74 0.91 -1.53 -9.25
C ILE A 74 2.15 -2.17 -8.62
N CYS A 75 2.79 -3.09 -9.34
CA CYS A 75 3.90 -3.91 -8.86
C CYS A 75 5.23 -3.15 -8.87
N THR A 76 5.28 -2.05 -8.10
CA THR A 76 6.45 -1.20 -7.89
C THR A 76 6.96 -1.33 -6.46
N ASP A 77 8.28 -1.15 -6.28
CA ASP A 77 8.89 -1.12 -4.95
C ASP A 77 8.36 0.05 -4.09
N THR A 78 7.94 1.14 -4.75
CA THR A 78 7.30 2.28 -4.09
C THR A 78 5.98 1.87 -3.44
N CYS A 79 5.13 1.13 -4.16
CA CYS A 79 3.85 0.66 -3.62
C CYS A 79 4.04 -0.28 -2.43
N SER A 80 4.87 -1.33 -2.56
CA SER A 80 5.11 -2.29 -1.47
C SER A 80 5.78 -1.64 -0.27
N GLY A 81 6.76 -0.77 -0.52
CA GLY A 81 7.43 0.01 0.53
C GLY A 81 6.44 0.89 1.29
N SER A 82 5.56 1.59 0.57
CA SER A 82 4.57 2.48 1.20
C SER A 82 3.52 1.71 2.01
N LEU A 83 3.01 0.58 1.50
CA LEU A 83 2.08 -0.28 2.23
C LEU A 83 2.70 -0.81 3.53
N ARG A 84 3.93 -1.32 3.45
CA ARG A 84 4.67 -1.82 4.62
C ARG A 84 4.92 -0.71 5.63
N THR A 85 5.45 0.43 5.19
CA THR A 85 5.77 1.55 6.09
C THR A 85 4.53 2.11 6.76
N TRP A 86 3.41 2.24 6.05
CA TRP A 86 2.15 2.65 6.66
C TRP A 86 1.73 1.67 7.76
N PHE A 87 1.72 0.36 7.45
CA PHE A 87 1.32 -0.68 8.40
C PHE A 87 2.20 -0.70 9.66
N GLU A 88 3.52 -0.64 9.50
CA GLU A 88 4.49 -0.65 10.61
C GLU A 88 4.36 0.61 11.47
N THR A 89 4.19 1.78 10.85
CA THR A 89 4.08 3.06 11.56
C THR A 89 2.79 3.11 12.38
N VAL A 90 1.65 2.75 11.79
CA VAL A 90 0.36 2.72 12.50
C VAL A 90 0.38 1.66 13.61
N SER A 91 0.91 0.46 13.34
CA SER A 91 1.03 -0.59 14.37
C SER A 91 1.87 -0.16 15.57
N LYS A 92 2.87 0.70 15.35
CA LYS A 92 3.75 1.21 16.39
C LYS A 92 3.14 2.39 17.14
N ASP A 93 2.61 3.37 16.41
CA ASP A 93 2.22 4.66 16.98
C ASP A 93 0.78 4.67 17.51
N CYS A 94 -0.05 3.68 17.15
CA CYS A 94 -1.45 3.54 17.59
C CYS A 94 -1.67 2.45 18.65
N GLN A 95 -0.61 1.91 19.26
CA GLN A 95 -0.73 0.75 20.15
C GLN A 95 -1.78 0.97 21.25
N LYS A 96 -2.82 0.10 21.23
CA LYS A 96 -3.93 0.07 22.20
C LYS A 96 -4.88 1.27 22.13
N GLU A 97 -4.80 2.07 21.06
CA GLU A 97 -5.74 3.17 20.81
C GLU A 97 -7.03 2.67 20.15
N LEU A 98 -8.12 3.41 20.39
CA LEU A 98 -9.47 3.03 19.97
C LEU A 98 -10.06 4.07 19.00
N LEU A 99 -10.63 3.60 17.90
CA LEU A 99 -11.48 4.37 16.99
C LEU A 99 -12.90 4.53 17.58
N GLY A 100 -13.02 5.19 18.74
CA GLY A 100 -14.33 5.53 19.32
C GLY A 100 -14.83 4.47 20.30
N ASP A 101 -16.04 3.93 20.09
CA ASP A 101 -16.82 3.14 21.06
C ASP A 101 -16.29 1.71 21.34
N GLY A 102 -14.97 1.52 21.28
CA GLY A 102 -14.32 0.25 21.62
C GLY A 102 -13.68 -0.49 20.44
N ASP A 103 -13.83 0.00 19.21
CA ASP A 103 -13.12 -0.55 18.06
C ASP A 103 -11.65 -0.16 18.12
N PHE A 104 -10.73 -1.11 17.98
CA PHE A 104 -9.30 -0.81 17.91
C PHE A 104 -8.96 -0.06 16.61
N VAL A 105 -7.94 0.79 16.65
CA VAL A 105 -7.30 1.27 15.43
C VAL A 105 -6.83 0.06 14.63
N SER A 106 -7.54 -0.22 13.54
CA SER A 106 -7.33 -1.43 12.75
C SER A 106 -6.40 -1.16 11.58
N THR A 107 -5.30 -1.91 11.53
CA THR A 107 -4.41 -1.99 10.37
C THR A 107 -4.91 -2.99 9.33
N GLU A 108 -6.08 -3.59 9.55
CA GLU A 108 -6.65 -4.67 8.73
C GLU A 108 -6.77 -4.29 7.25
N TYR A 109 -7.32 -3.13 6.92
CA TYR A 109 -7.52 -2.73 5.52
C TYR A 109 -6.20 -2.68 4.75
N VAL A 110 -5.17 -2.05 5.31
CA VAL A 110 -3.86 -1.95 4.67
C VAL A 110 -3.11 -3.27 4.75
N GLY A 111 -3.32 -4.07 5.80
CA GLY A 111 -2.81 -5.44 5.90
C GLY A 111 -3.32 -6.33 4.77
N ILE A 112 -4.61 -6.24 4.43
CA ILE A 112 -5.23 -6.95 3.30
C ILE A 112 -4.66 -6.45 1.98
N MET A 113 -4.55 -5.13 1.79
CA MET A 113 -3.92 -4.57 0.59
C MET A 113 -2.49 -5.10 0.40
N TRP A 114 -1.70 -5.17 1.48
CA TRP A 114 -0.34 -5.67 1.43
C TRP A 114 -0.29 -7.17 1.13
N ALA A 115 -1.20 -7.96 1.71
CA ALA A 115 -1.31 -9.39 1.39
C ALA A 115 -1.64 -9.61 -0.10
N HIS A 116 -2.67 -8.93 -0.62
CA HIS A 116 -3.02 -9.00 -2.04
C HIS A 116 -1.89 -8.49 -2.95
N TRP A 117 -1.14 -7.46 -2.53
CA TRP A 117 0.04 -7.01 -3.27
C TRP A 117 1.09 -8.11 -3.37
N ASN A 118 1.39 -8.80 -2.25
CA ASN A 118 2.36 -9.88 -2.24
C ASN A 118 1.93 -11.02 -3.17
N GLU A 119 0.65 -11.39 -3.18
CA GLU A 119 0.14 -12.45 -4.04
C GLU A 119 0.12 -12.06 -5.52
N THR A 120 -0.15 -10.80 -5.83
CA THR A 120 -0.24 -10.28 -7.20
C THR A 120 1.13 -9.95 -7.80
N CYS A 121 2.08 -9.48 -6.98
CA CYS A 121 3.29 -8.82 -7.45
C CYS A 121 4.60 -9.52 -7.09
N LEU A 122 4.61 -10.50 -6.16
CA LEU A 122 5.83 -11.27 -5.90
C LEU A 122 6.22 -12.03 -7.16
N LYS A 123 7.42 -11.73 -7.67
CA LYS A 123 8.02 -12.42 -8.82
C LYS A 123 9.01 -13.47 -8.32
N ASP A 124 9.06 -14.61 -9.00
CA ASP A 124 10.10 -15.62 -8.81
C ASP A 124 11.43 -15.00 -9.25
N GLU A 125 12.38 -14.86 -8.33
CA GLU A 125 13.66 -14.19 -8.57
C GLU A 125 14.48 -14.87 -9.68
N LYS A 126 14.25 -16.16 -9.96
CA LYS A 126 14.98 -16.91 -11.01
C LYS A 126 14.40 -16.71 -12.40
N SER A 127 13.08 -16.57 -12.53
CA SER A 127 12.40 -16.50 -13.82
C SER A 127 11.85 -15.12 -14.16
N GLY A 128 11.82 -14.18 -13.21
CA GLY A 128 11.24 -12.85 -13.37
C GLY A 128 9.71 -12.86 -13.56
N LYS A 129 9.08 -14.03 -13.42
CA LYS A 129 7.63 -14.22 -13.56
C LYS A 129 6.94 -13.97 -12.24
N ILE A 130 5.76 -13.36 -12.27
CA ILE A 130 4.89 -13.28 -11.08
C ILE A 130 4.61 -14.72 -10.60
N LEU A 131 4.78 -14.96 -9.30
CA LEU A 131 4.47 -16.20 -8.60
C LEU A 131 2.94 -16.42 -8.57
N GLN A 132 2.32 -16.71 -9.72
CA GLN A 132 0.89 -17.03 -9.81
C GLN A 132 0.52 -18.43 -9.27
N ARG A 133 1.21 -18.96 -8.25
CA ARG A 133 1.16 -20.40 -7.96
C ARG A 133 0.83 -20.74 -6.51
N TRP A 134 -0.47 -20.90 -6.25
CA TRP A 134 -1.04 -21.82 -5.24
C TRP A 134 -2.39 -22.48 -5.65
N SER A 135 -2.68 -22.69 -6.95
CA SER A 135 -3.89 -23.46 -7.35
C SER A 135 -3.78 -24.29 -8.64
N ALA A 136 -2.60 -24.87 -8.91
CA ALA A 136 -2.46 -25.92 -9.93
C ALA A 136 -1.72 -27.16 -9.39
N ALA A 137 -1.99 -27.51 -8.13
CA ALA A 137 -1.46 -28.73 -7.51
C ALA A 137 -2.40 -29.34 -6.44
N LEU A 138 -3.71 -29.20 -6.63
CA LEU A 138 -4.73 -30.07 -6.03
C LEU A 138 -5.81 -30.35 -7.07
#